data_AF-A0A7K4F607-F1
#
_entry.id   AF-A0A7K4F607-F1
#
_cell.length_a   1.000
_cell.length_b   1.000
_cell.length_c   1.000
_cell.angle_alpha   90.00
_cell.angle_beta   90.00
_cell.angle_gamma   90.00
#
_symmetry.space_group_name_H-M   'P 1'
#
loop_
_entity.id
_entity.type
_entity.pdbx_description
1 polymer ?
#
loop_
_entity_poly.entity_id
_entity_poly.type
_entity_poly.pdbx_seq_one_letter_code
_entity_poly.pdbx_strand_id
1 'polypeptide(L)' 'MKPQSCRNCGKELWQNQTICPHCGREREQEDPE' A
#
# COMPACT_ATOMS: atom_id res chain seq x y z
N MET A 1 -3.00 4.92 14.09
CA MET A 1 -2.80 4.33 12.75
C MET A 1 -2.59 5.47 11.76
N LYS A 2 -1.47 5.52 11.02
CA LYS A 2 -1.22 6.59 10.03
C LYS A 2 -1.46 6.04 8.62
N PRO A 3 -2.38 6.61 7.82
CA PRO A 3 -2.54 6.23 6.42
C PRO A 3 -1.25 6.56 5.66
N GLN A 4 -0.82 5.67 4.76
CA GLN A 4 0.32 5.87 3.87
C GLN A 4 -0.21 6.15 2.46
N SER A 5 0.31 7.15 1.76
CA SER A 5 -0.14 7.45 0.41
C SER A 5 0.44 6.43 -0.59
N CYS A 6 -0.40 5.91 -1.49
CA CYS A 6 0.06 5.06 -2.58
C CYS A 6 1.03 5.83 -3.47
N ARG A 7 2.24 5.29 -3.69
CA ARG A 7 3.23 5.92 -4.59
C ARG A 7 2.82 5.90 -6.07
N ASN A 8 1.84 5.09 -6.45
CA ASN A 8 1.36 5.00 -7.83
C ASN A 8 0.20 5.97 -8.10
N CYS A 9 -0.83 6.00 -7.25
CA CYS A 9 -2.03 6.80 -7.49
C CYS A 9 -2.21 7.99 -6.52
N GLY A 10 -1.38 8.09 -5.49
CA GLY A 10 -1.44 9.17 -4.49
C GLY A 10 -2.56 9.04 -3.44
N LYS A 11 -3.43 8.03 -3.55
CA LYS A 11 -4.54 7.82 -2.59
C LYS A 11 -4.06 7.20 -1.28
N GLU A 12 -4.80 7.45 -0.21
CA GLU A 12 -4.50 6.90 1.11
C GLU A 12 -4.64 5.37 1.14
N LEU A 13 -3.64 4.70 1.69
CA LEU A 13 -3.56 3.27 1.95
C LEU A 13 -3.48 3.04 3.44
N TRP A 14 -4.27 2.08 3.93
CA TRP A 14 -4.09 1.60 5.28
C TRP A 14 -2.89 0.67 5.39
N GLN A 15 -2.19 0.74 6.52
CA GLN A 15 -0.95 0.00 6.76
C GLN A 15 -1.10 -1.52 6.70
N ASN A 16 -2.33 -2.05 6.75
CA ASN A 16 -2.62 -3.47 6.64
C ASN A 16 -2.99 -3.95 5.22
N GLN A 17 -3.01 -3.05 4.22
CA GLN A 17 -3.41 -3.37 2.86
C GLN A 17 -2.20 -3.72 2.00
N THR A 18 -1.97 -5.00 1.72
CA THR A 18 -0.88 -5.43 0.82
C THR A 18 -1.05 -4.88 -0.59
N ILE A 19 -2.29 -4.67 -1.03
CA ILE A 19 -2.63 -4.18 -2.37
C ILE A 19 -3.39 -2.86 -2.24
N CYS A 20 -3.07 -1.90 -3.10
CA CYS A 20 -3.86 -0.67 -3.20
C CYS A 20 -5.26 -0.98 -3.77
N PRO A 21 -6.36 -0.76 -3.02
CA PRO A 21 -7.70 -1.04 -3.51
C PRO A 21 -8.16 -0.06 -4.61
N HIS A 22 -7.40 1.01 -4.87
CA HIS A 22 -7.77 2.03 -5.84
C HIS A 22 -7.10 1.86 -7.21
N CYS A 23 -5.86 1.36 -7.24
CA CYS A 23 -5.13 1.16 -8.50
C CYS A 23 -4.59 -0.26 -8.69
N GLY A 24 -4.68 -1.13 -7.67
CA GLY A 24 -4.20 -2.51 -7.75
C GLY A 24 -2.69 -2.68 -7.55
N ARG A 25 -1.95 -1.62 -7.21
CA ARG A 25 -0.50 -1.72 -6.95
C ARG A 25 -0.26 -2.51 -5.66
N GLU A 26 0.49 -3.60 -5.76
CA GLU A 26 1.04 -4.32 -4.61
C GLU A 26 2.09 -3.46 -3.90
N ARG A 27 2.06 -3.47 -2.57
CA ARG A 27 3.18 -3.00 -1.75
C ARG A 27 4.25 -4.08 -1.83
N GLU A 28 5.47 -3.65 -2.15
CA GLU A 28 6.67 -4.46 -2.01
C GLU A 28 6.82 -4.78 -0.52
N GLN A 29 6.17 -5.86 -0.08
CA GLN A 29 6.43 -6.45 1.22
C GLN A 29 7.65 -7.32 0.98
N GLU A 30 8.82 -6.82 1.37
CA GLU A 30 10.01 -7.63 1.48
C GLU A 30 9.69 -8.73 2.50
N ASP A 31 9.56 -9.97 2.01
CA ASP A 31 9.32 -11.16 2.82
C ASP A 31 10.48 -11.25 3.83
N PRO A 32 10.22 -11.19 5.14
CA PRO A 32 11.29 -11.38 6.11
C PRO A 32 11.73 -12.85 6.06
N GLU A 33 12.86 -13.13 5.41
CA GLU A 33 13.61 -14.41 5.52
C GLU A 33 14.02 -14.71 6.96
#